data_AF-A0A4Z0ZRW5-F1
#
_entry.id   AF-A0A4Z0ZRW5-F1
#
_cell.length_a   1.000
_cell.length_b   1.000
_cell.length_c   1.000
_cell.angle_alpha   90.00
_cell.angle_beta   90.00
_cell.angle_gamma   90.00
#
_symmetry.space_group_name_H-M   'P 1'
#
loop_
_entity.id
_entity.type
_entity.pdbx_description
1 polymer ?
#
loop_
_entity_poly.entity_id
_entity_poly.type
_entity_poly.pdbx_seq_one_letter_code
_entity_poly.pdbx_strand_id
1 'polypeptide(L)'
;MNSSHVQHIKYFFIRILLLWMGIGNISCNYLAIGSEFISGTEANKRVTSRILAKLNSCGSLNYTYNERDTNPDPWRRSLSTETNNALFLMVHLISRFEVFSMDYQYKSEDIDRCSKDIEYFNCDHFRARMVSESNFGIFVATLICKDVKKYKSPFADYLPKQDEENED
;
A
#
# COMPACT_ATOMS: atom_id res chain seq x y z
N MET A 1 10.71 -19.92 -49.10
CA MET A 1 10.40 -20.56 -47.79
C MET A 1 11.72 -20.64 -47.03
N ASN A 2 12.05 -19.80 -46.06
CA ASN A 2 11.73 -20.02 -44.64
C ASN A 2 12.20 -18.84 -43.75
N SER A 3 12.07 -17.58 -44.18
CA SER A 3 12.52 -16.44 -43.36
C SER A 3 11.59 -16.17 -42.15
N SER A 4 10.28 -16.36 -42.32
CA SER A 4 9.27 -16.14 -41.26
C SER A 4 9.37 -17.16 -40.10
N HIS A 5 9.69 -18.43 -40.39
CA HIS A 5 9.77 -19.48 -39.38
C HIS A 5 10.94 -19.28 -38.40
N VAL A 6 12.08 -18.76 -38.87
CA VAL A 6 13.26 -18.51 -38.04
C VAL A 6 13.05 -17.30 -37.12
N GLN A 7 12.31 -16.28 -37.58
CA GLN A 7 11.94 -15.14 -36.74
C GLN A 7 11.01 -15.55 -35.60
N HIS A 8 9.98 -16.36 -35.86
CA HIS A 8 9.06 -16.83 -34.82
C HIS A 8 9.76 -17.65 -33.71
N ILE A 9 10.74 -18.47 -34.07
CA ILE A 9 11.52 -19.25 -33.10
C ILE A 9 12.37 -18.33 -32.21
N LYS A 10 13.03 -17.31 -32.77
CA LYS A 10 13.82 -16.34 -31.99
C LYS A 10 12.96 -15.57 -30.98
N TYR A 11 11.78 -15.10 -31.38
CA TYR A 11 10.86 -14.39 -30.48
C TYR A 11 10.30 -15.30 -29.38
N PHE A 12 10.07 -16.58 -29.68
CA PHE A 12 9.61 -17.56 -28.71
C PHE A 12 10.68 -17.83 -27.63
N PHE A 13 11.95 -18.01 -28.03
CA PHE A 13 13.06 -18.18 -27.09
C PHE A 13 13.29 -16.93 -26.23
N ILE A 14 13.20 -15.73 -26.80
CA ILE A 14 13.34 -14.47 -26.02
C ILE A 14 12.21 -14.34 -24.99
N ARG A 15 10.96 -14.67 -25.35
CA ARG A 15 9.84 -14.64 -24.40
C ARG A 15 9.99 -15.66 -23.27
N ILE A 16 10.48 -16.86 -23.57
CA ILE A 16 10.79 -17.87 -22.54
C ILE A 16 11.94 -17.38 -21.66
N LEU A 17 13.01 -16.83 -22.24
CA LEU A 17 14.14 -16.31 -21.48
C LEU A 17 13.73 -15.18 -20.52
N LEU A 18 12.88 -14.26 -20.98
CA LEU A 18 12.32 -13.18 -20.15
C LEU A 18 11.40 -13.71 -19.05
N LEU A 19 10.61 -14.75 -19.32
CA LEU A 19 9.79 -15.44 -18.31
C LEU A 19 10.67 -16.11 -17.24
N TRP A 20 11.74 -16.79 -17.64
CA TRP A 20 12.69 -17.42 -16.72
C TRP A 20 13.49 -16.41 -15.90
N MET A 21 13.91 -15.29 -16.50
CA MET A 21 14.56 -14.19 -15.79
C MET A 21 13.60 -13.50 -14.81
N GLY A 22 12.31 -13.37 -15.15
CA GLY A 22 11.28 -12.85 -14.25
C GLY A 22 10.99 -13.77 -13.06
N ILE A 23 10.84 -15.07 -13.31
CA ILE A 23 10.58 -16.09 -12.27
C ILE A 23 11.81 -16.28 -11.36
N GLY A 24 13.02 -16.23 -11.93
CA GLY A 24 14.27 -16.32 -11.17
C GLY A 24 14.47 -15.14 -10.21
N ASN A 25 14.16 -13.91 -10.66
CA ASN A 25 14.26 -12.72 -9.79
C ASN A 25 13.26 -12.72 -8.64
N ILE A 26 12.05 -13.26 -8.83
CA ILE A 26 11.07 -13.42 -7.75
C ILE A 26 11.59 -14.46 -6.75
N SER A 27 12.10 -15.60 -7.24
CA SER A 27 12.54 -16.72 -6.40
C SER A 27 13.81 -16.40 -5.57
N CYS A 28 14.75 -15.64 -6.13
CA CYS A 28 15.99 -15.26 -5.42
C CYS A 28 15.74 -14.30 -4.24
N ASN A 29 14.75 -13.40 -4.34
CA ASN A 29 14.41 -12.48 -3.25
C ASN A 29 13.75 -13.22 -2.06
N TYR A 30 12.94 -14.25 -2.31
CA TYR A 30 12.36 -15.08 -1.24
C TYR A 30 13.41 -15.94 -0.53
N LEU A 31 14.36 -16.52 -1.27
CA LEU A 31 15.44 -17.35 -0.71
C LEU A 31 16.43 -16.56 0.17
N ALA A 32 16.55 -15.25 -0.07
CA ALA A 32 17.48 -14.36 0.61
C ALA A 32 17.05 -13.94 2.03
N ILE A 33 15.74 -13.80 2.26
CA ILE A 33 15.18 -13.14 3.45
C ILE A 33 14.33 -14.12 4.26
N GLY A 34 13.74 -15.13 3.61
CA GLY A 34 12.87 -16.13 4.22
C GLY A 34 11.48 -16.14 3.60
N SER A 35 10.87 -17.32 3.50
CA SER A 35 9.52 -17.51 2.92
C SER A 35 8.41 -16.83 3.72
N GLU A 36 8.69 -16.47 4.97
CA GLU A 36 7.79 -15.80 5.90
C GLU A 36 7.71 -14.28 5.69
N PHE A 37 8.51 -13.72 4.78
CA PHE A 37 8.55 -12.29 4.49
C PHE A 37 7.75 -11.92 3.24
N ILE A 38 7.11 -10.76 3.29
CA ILE A 38 6.30 -10.19 2.21
C ILE A 38 6.75 -8.77 1.88
N SER A 39 6.52 -8.36 0.64
CA SER A 39 6.85 -7.02 0.17
C SER A 39 5.96 -5.95 0.79
N GLY A 40 6.41 -4.70 0.74
CA GLY A 40 5.61 -3.54 1.13
C GLY A 40 4.25 -3.44 0.43
N THR A 41 4.18 -3.74 -0.87
CA THR A 41 2.93 -3.76 -1.63
C THR A 41 1.95 -4.82 -1.12
N GLU A 42 2.43 -6.04 -0.84
CA GLU A 42 1.59 -7.11 -0.30
C GLU A 42 1.14 -6.77 1.13
N ALA A 43 2.04 -6.21 1.95
CA ALA A 43 1.69 -5.73 3.28
C ALA A 43 0.61 -4.64 3.24
N ASN A 44 0.77 -3.65 2.34
CA ASN A 44 -0.20 -2.59 2.12
C ASN A 44 -1.58 -3.17 1.77
N LYS A 45 -1.65 -4.10 0.82
CA LYS A 45 -2.90 -4.74 0.39
C LYS A 45 -3.63 -5.43 1.55
N ARG A 46 -2.90 -6.16 2.40
CA ARG A 46 -3.49 -6.88 3.55
C ARG A 46 -4.02 -5.93 4.61
N VAL A 47 -3.24 -4.90 4.97
CA VAL A 47 -3.65 -3.90 5.96
C VAL A 47 -4.84 -3.10 5.42
N THR A 48 -4.71 -2.50 4.25
CA THR A 48 -5.77 -1.66 3.65
C THR A 48 -7.08 -2.40 3.45
N SER A 49 -7.04 -3.68 3.06
CA SER A 49 -8.25 -4.51 2.93
C SER A 49 -9.02 -4.59 4.26
N ARG A 50 -8.33 -4.79 5.38
CA ARG A 50 -8.94 -4.82 6.73
C ARG A 50 -9.46 -3.46 7.16
N ILE A 51 -8.73 -2.40 6.87
CA ILE A 51 -9.17 -1.03 7.19
C ILE A 51 -10.43 -0.66 6.42
N LEU A 52 -10.47 -0.94 5.12
CA LEU A 52 -11.64 -0.70 4.29
C LEU A 52 -12.85 -1.51 4.77
N ALA A 53 -12.64 -2.78 5.13
CA ALA A 53 -13.69 -3.61 5.71
C ALA A 53 -14.24 -3.00 7.01
N LYS A 54 -13.37 -2.49 7.89
CA LYS A 54 -13.80 -1.79 9.12
C LYS A 54 -14.57 -0.52 8.80
N LEU A 55 -14.01 0.38 8.00
CA LEU A 55 -14.64 1.65 7.61
C LEU A 55 -16.03 1.39 7.04
N ASN A 56 -16.17 0.39 6.17
CA ASN A 56 -17.44 -0.03 5.61
C ASN A 56 -18.39 -0.56 6.71
N SER A 57 -17.92 -1.46 7.57
CA SER A 57 -18.75 -2.06 8.64
C SER A 57 -19.26 -1.04 9.67
N CYS A 58 -18.48 0.03 9.93
CA CYS A 58 -18.87 1.09 10.83
C CYS A 58 -19.65 2.21 10.13
N GLY A 59 -19.90 2.12 8.82
CA GLY A 59 -20.61 3.16 8.05
C GLY A 59 -19.82 4.46 7.89
N SER A 60 -18.49 4.40 7.94
CA SER A 60 -17.56 5.54 7.83
C SER A 60 -16.92 5.70 6.44
N LEU A 61 -17.49 5.05 5.42
CA LEU A 61 -17.03 5.12 4.03
C LEU A 61 -18.03 5.93 3.18
N ASN A 62 -18.55 7.02 3.76
CA ASN A 62 -19.46 7.93 3.07
C ASN A 62 -18.66 9.07 2.45
N TYR A 63 -18.74 9.21 1.12
CA TYR A 63 -18.19 10.37 0.43
C TYR A 63 -19.18 11.53 0.50
N THR A 64 -18.88 12.51 1.33
CA THR A 64 -19.67 13.74 1.47
C THR A 64 -18.78 14.97 1.46
N TYR A 65 -19.33 16.09 0.96
CA TYR A 65 -18.74 17.41 1.08
C TYR A 65 -19.06 18.04 2.43
N ASN A 66 -18.27 19.01 2.84
CA ASN A 66 -18.58 19.84 4.00
C ASN A 66 -19.86 20.64 3.73
N GLU A 67 -20.91 20.41 4.54
CA GLU A 67 -22.21 21.07 4.38
C GLU A 67 -22.15 22.59 4.58
N ARG A 68 -21.10 23.09 5.25
CA ARG A 68 -20.88 24.53 5.46
C ARG A 68 -20.10 25.18 4.32
N ASP A 69 -19.65 24.40 3.34
CA ASP A 69 -18.93 24.92 2.19
C ASP A 69 -19.90 25.45 1.13
N THR A 70 -19.84 26.76 0.89
CA THR A 70 -20.67 27.45 -0.09
C THR A 70 -19.95 27.69 -1.41
N ASN A 71 -18.79 27.07 -1.66
CA ASN A 71 -18.04 27.27 -2.89
C ASN A 71 -18.86 26.80 -4.11
N PRO A 72 -19.14 27.70 -5.08
CA PRO A 72 -19.93 27.36 -6.25
C PRO A 72 -19.20 26.39 -7.20
N ASP A 73 -17.87 26.34 -7.16
CA ASP A 73 -17.06 25.42 -7.97
C ASP A 73 -16.98 24.03 -7.29
N PRO A 74 -17.57 22.97 -7.87
CA PRO A 74 -17.53 21.62 -7.30
C PRO A 74 -16.12 21.08 -7.08
N TRP A 75 -15.15 21.50 -7.88
CA TRP A 75 -13.75 21.06 -7.79
C TRP A 75 -12.98 21.69 -6.64
N ARG A 76 -13.54 22.77 -6.06
CA ARG A 76 -12.95 23.52 -4.96
C ARG A 76 -13.72 23.37 -3.66
N ARG A 77 -14.72 22.47 -3.63
CA ARG A 77 -15.44 22.13 -2.40
C ARG A 77 -14.58 21.24 -1.50
N SER A 78 -14.55 21.60 -0.23
CA SER A 78 -13.94 20.85 0.84
C SER A 78 -14.76 19.59 1.15
N LEU A 79 -14.03 18.50 1.39
CA LEU A 79 -14.60 17.24 1.84
C LEU A 79 -15.09 17.38 3.29
N SER A 80 -16.08 16.57 3.67
CA SER A 80 -16.51 16.47 5.07
C SER A 80 -15.38 15.96 5.96
N THR A 81 -15.46 16.22 7.27
CA THR A 81 -14.48 15.73 8.24
C THR A 81 -14.34 14.21 8.20
N GLU A 82 -15.46 13.50 8.05
CA GLU A 82 -15.47 12.03 7.94
C GLU A 82 -14.74 11.55 6.69
N THR A 83 -15.05 12.13 5.52
CA THR A 83 -14.38 11.79 4.26
C THR A 83 -12.88 12.07 4.35
N ASN A 84 -12.49 13.23 4.90
CA ASN A 84 -11.08 13.59 5.07
C ASN A 84 -10.35 12.61 5.99
N ASN A 85 -10.94 12.26 7.14
CA ASN A 85 -10.34 11.31 8.06
C ASN A 85 -10.15 9.92 7.43
N ALA A 86 -11.15 9.43 6.68
CA ALA A 86 -11.04 8.15 5.98
C ALA A 86 -9.93 8.18 4.91
N LEU A 87 -9.87 9.28 4.14
CA LEU A 87 -8.84 9.47 3.12
C LEU A 87 -7.44 9.53 3.75
N PHE A 88 -7.23 10.35 4.77
CA PHE A 88 -5.94 10.47 5.44
C PHE A 88 -5.49 9.15 6.05
N LEU A 89 -6.40 8.41 6.70
CA LEU A 89 -6.08 7.08 7.22
C LEU A 89 -5.53 6.16 6.12
N MET A 90 -6.21 6.09 4.97
CA MET A 90 -5.79 5.26 3.84
C MET A 90 -4.45 5.71 3.26
N VAL A 91 -4.29 7.01 2.99
CA VAL A 91 -3.06 7.58 2.43
C VAL A 91 -1.88 7.29 3.36
N HIS A 92 -2.01 7.51 4.66
CA HIS A 92 -0.92 7.27 5.61
C HIS A 92 -0.47 5.80 5.65
N LEU A 93 -1.41 4.86 5.55
CA LEU A 93 -1.09 3.43 5.55
C LEU A 93 -0.41 3.01 4.24
N ILE A 94 -0.90 3.49 3.09
CA ILE A 94 -0.27 3.27 1.79
C ILE A 94 1.14 3.84 1.78
N SER A 95 1.33 5.08 2.25
CA SER A 95 2.64 5.70 2.32
C SER A 95 3.60 4.93 3.23
N ARG A 96 3.12 4.38 4.36
CA ARG A 96 3.95 3.65 5.32
C ARG A 96 4.52 2.35 4.75
N PHE A 97 3.70 1.58 4.03
CA PHE A 97 4.05 0.23 3.59
C PHE A 97 4.58 0.19 2.17
N GLU A 98 4.12 1.08 1.29
CA GLU A 98 4.44 1.03 -0.13
C GLU A 98 5.42 2.15 -0.52
N VAL A 99 5.00 3.42 -0.39
CA VAL A 99 5.77 4.57 -0.91
C VAL A 99 7.14 4.70 -0.26
N PHE A 100 7.21 4.67 1.07
CA PHE A 100 8.47 4.84 1.80
C PHE A 100 9.15 3.50 2.13
N SER A 101 8.75 2.41 1.50
CA SER A 101 9.21 1.07 1.91
C SER A 101 9.37 0.06 0.78
N MET A 102 9.65 0.55 -0.42
CA MET A 102 9.86 -0.29 -1.60
C MET A 102 10.97 -1.35 -1.41
N ASP A 103 12.04 -1.02 -0.67
CA ASP A 103 13.17 -1.93 -0.42
C ASP A 103 13.06 -2.74 0.89
N TYR A 104 11.95 -2.56 1.62
CA TYR A 104 11.73 -3.23 2.88
C TYR A 104 10.75 -4.39 2.74
N GLN A 105 11.05 -5.45 3.47
CA GLN A 105 10.21 -6.61 3.64
C GLN A 105 9.65 -6.64 5.07
N TYR A 106 8.56 -7.35 5.24
CA TYR A 106 7.81 -7.45 6.48
C TYR A 106 7.53 -8.90 6.78
N LYS A 107 7.58 -9.31 8.05
CA LYS A 107 7.09 -10.65 8.41
C LYS A 107 5.59 -10.72 8.16
N SER A 108 5.15 -11.72 7.42
CA SER A 108 3.73 -11.95 7.11
C SER A 108 2.89 -11.99 8.40
N GLU A 109 3.37 -12.70 9.42
CA GLU A 109 2.66 -12.82 10.70
C GLU A 109 2.47 -11.47 11.41
N ASP A 110 3.49 -10.61 11.40
CA ASP A 110 3.41 -9.28 12.03
C ASP A 110 2.39 -8.40 11.31
N ILE A 111 2.32 -8.48 9.97
CA ILE A 111 1.32 -7.77 9.17
C ILE A 111 -0.08 -8.33 9.41
N ASP A 112 -0.25 -9.65 9.39
CA ASP A 112 -1.54 -10.30 9.59
C ASP A 112 -2.09 -9.97 10.99
N ARG A 113 -1.20 -9.90 12.00
CA ARG A 113 -1.54 -9.47 13.36
C ARG A 113 -1.94 -8.00 13.40
N CYS A 114 -1.09 -7.11 12.88
CA CYS A 114 -1.33 -5.67 12.99
C CYS A 114 -2.51 -5.18 12.13
N SER A 115 -2.85 -5.91 11.06
CA SER A 115 -4.04 -5.62 10.25
C SER A 115 -5.34 -5.68 11.07
N LYS A 116 -5.31 -6.35 12.23
CA LYS A 116 -6.41 -6.43 13.19
C LYS A 116 -6.40 -5.31 14.24
N ASP A 117 -5.39 -4.45 14.29
CA ASP A 117 -5.33 -3.34 15.26
C ASP A 117 -6.53 -2.39 15.11
N ILE A 118 -7.06 -2.28 13.89
CA ILE A 118 -8.27 -1.50 13.61
C ILE A 118 -9.51 -2.05 14.33
N GLU A 119 -9.52 -3.33 14.69
CA GLU A 119 -10.65 -3.98 15.37
C GLU A 119 -10.80 -3.50 16.82
N TYR A 120 -9.73 -2.98 17.45
CA TYR A 120 -9.78 -2.39 18.79
C TYR A 120 -10.66 -1.13 18.86
N PHE A 121 -10.96 -0.49 17.73
CA PHE A 121 -11.86 0.65 17.66
C PHE A 121 -13.30 0.17 17.54
N ASN A 122 -14.10 0.29 18.59
CA ASN A 122 -15.54 0.04 18.53
C ASN A 122 -16.22 1.01 17.54
N CYS A 123 -17.15 0.53 16.70
CA CYS A 123 -17.77 1.34 15.66
C CYS A 123 -18.53 2.58 16.18
N ASP A 124 -19.19 2.50 17.34
CA ASP A 124 -19.96 3.62 17.90
C ASP A 124 -19.04 4.80 18.21
N HIS A 125 -17.93 4.53 18.89
CA HIS A 125 -16.92 5.54 19.21
C HIS A 125 -16.09 5.93 17.98
N PHE A 126 -15.74 4.96 17.14
CA PHE A 126 -14.92 5.20 15.97
C PHE A 126 -15.61 6.14 14.99
N ARG A 127 -16.87 5.84 14.60
CA ARG A 127 -17.63 6.67 13.67
C ARG A 127 -17.88 8.07 14.25
N ALA A 128 -18.28 8.16 15.51
CA ALA A 128 -18.53 9.46 16.15
C ALA A 128 -17.30 10.37 16.06
N ARG A 129 -16.10 9.83 16.31
CA ARG A 129 -14.84 10.58 16.24
C ARG A 129 -14.41 10.87 14.81
N MET A 130 -14.63 9.95 13.87
CA MET A 130 -14.37 10.20 12.44
C MET A 130 -15.16 11.41 11.93
N VAL A 131 -16.38 11.65 12.42
CA VAL A 131 -17.22 12.78 12.03
C VAL A 131 -16.85 14.08 12.77
N SER A 132 -16.51 14.02 14.06
CA SER A 132 -16.37 15.21 14.91
C SER A 132 -14.94 15.72 15.09
N GLU A 133 -13.94 14.84 15.00
CA GLU A 133 -12.54 15.17 15.32
C GLU A 133 -11.70 15.28 14.05
N SER A 134 -11.26 16.50 13.74
CA SER A 134 -10.28 16.72 12.68
C SER A 134 -8.98 15.94 12.96
N ASN A 135 -8.42 15.31 11.92
CA ASN A 135 -7.18 14.53 11.96
C ASN A 135 -7.24 13.21 12.74
N PHE A 136 -8.43 12.76 13.17
CA PHE A 136 -8.57 11.46 13.82
C PHE A 136 -8.08 10.30 12.93
N GLY A 137 -8.28 10.40 11.61
CA GLY A 137 -7.75 9.42 10.65
C GLY A 137 -6.22 9.27 10.70
N ILE A 138 -5.50 10.39 10.84
CA ILE A 138 -4.05 10.41 10.98
C ILE A 138 -3.66 9.74 12.30
N PHE A 139 -4.31 10.11 13.40
CA PHE A 139 -4.08 9.51 14.71
C PHE A 139 -4.24 7.98 14.66
N VAL A 140 -5.32 7.49 14.07
CA VAL A 140 -5.57 6.05 13.91
C VAL A 140 -4.46 5.38 13.07
N ALA A 141 -4.02 6.01 11.98
CA ALA A 141 -2.92 5.52 11.16
C ALA A 141 -1.59 5.43 11.93
N THR A 142 -1.35 6.33 12.89
CA THR A 142 -0.13 6.25 13.73
C THR A 142 -0.15 5.07 14.69
N LEU A 143 -1.33 4.61 15.12
CA LEU A 143 -1.48 3.51 16.07
C LEU A 143 -1.47 2.15 15.39
N ILE A 144 -2.18 2.01 14.28
CA ILE A 144 -2.28 0.75 13.54
C ILE A 144 -0.90 0.35 13.04
N CYS A 145 -0.49 -0.89 13.27
CA CYS A 145 0.80 -1.41 12.83
C CYS A 145 2.00 -0.60 13.29
N LYS A 146 1.90 0.06 14.45
CA LYS A 146 3.00 0.84 15.04
C LYS A 146 4.24 0.00 15.33
N ASP A 147 4.05 -1.23 15.79
CA ASP A 147 5.14 -2.10 16.26
C ASP A 147 5.72 -3.00 15.16
N VAL A 148 5.23 -2.87 13.92
CA VAL A 148 5.72 -3.65 12.79
C VAL A 148 7.15 -3.25 12.44
N LYS A 149 8.03 -4.25 12.39
CA LYS A 149 9.44 -4.06 12.01
C LYS A 149 9.61 -4.16 10.49
N LYS A 150 10.51 -3.33 9.98
CA LYS A 150 10.93 -3.33 8.58
C LYS A 150 12.28 -4.03 8.45
N TYR A 151 12.42 -4.87 7.43
CA TYR A 151 13.63 -5.63 7.17
C TYR A 151 14.15 -5.26 5.79
N LYS A 152 15.35 -4.71 5.72
CA LYS A 152 15.97 -4.38 4.43
C LYS A 152 16.47 -5.65 3.76
N SER A 153 16.21 -5.81 2.46
CA SER A 153 16.81 -6.92 1.71
C SER A 153 18.33 -6.79 1.72
N PRO A 154 19.10 -7.87 1.95
CA PRO A 154 20.56 -7.84 1.80
C PRO A 154 20.99 -7.54 0.36
N PHE A 155 20.06 -7.63 -0.61
CA PHE A 155 20.29 -7.30 -2.01
C PHE A 155 19.93 -5.85 -2.37
N ALA A 156 19.32 -5.09 -1.45
CA ALA A 156 18.91 -3.71 -1.72
C ALA A 156 20.11 -2.78 -1.97
N ASP A 157 21.28 -3.08 -1.41
CA ASP A 157 22.50 -2.30 -1.64
C ASP A 157 23.18 -2.61 -2.99
N TYR A 158 22.71 -3.64 -3.71
CA TYR A 158 23.26 -4.05 -5.01
C TYR A 158 22.38 -3.64 -6.19
N LEU A 159 21.18 -3.10 -5.95
CA LEU A 159 20.38 -2.46 -6.98
C LEU A 159 21.03 -1.10 -7.27
N PRO A 160 21.32 -0.77 -8.55
CA PRO A 160 21.81 0.57 -8.87
C PRO A 160 20.75 1.56 -8.39
N LYS A 161 21.17 2.50 -7.53
CA LYS A 161 20.35 3.68 -7.27
C LYS A 161 20.08 4.30 -8.63
N GLN A 162 18.80 4.51 -8.96
CA GLN A 162 18.48 5.46 -10.01
C GLN A 162 18.87 6.82 -9.45
N ASP A 163 20.15 7.17 -9.64
CA ASP A 163 20.65 8.50 -9.37
C ASP A 163 19.87 9.46 -10.28
N GLU A 164 19.17 10.39 -9.63
CA GLU A 164 19.03 11.80 -9.99
C GLU A 164 19.51 12.16 -11.42
N GLU A 165 18.65 12.00 -12.41
CA GLU A 165 18.70 12.72 -13.70
C GLU A 165 17.39 13.54 -13.78
N ASN A 166 17.32 14.87 -13.74
CA ASN A 166 18.31 15.93 -13.77
C ASN A 166 17.72 17.12 -12.97
N GLU A 167 18.50 17.73 -12.08
CA GLU A 167 18.38 19.16 -11.82
C GLU A 167 19.00 19.89 -13.01
N ASP A 168 18.17 20.63 -13.75
CA ASP A 168 18.49 21.89 -14.44
C ASP A 168 17.18 22.66 -14.71
#